data_AF-A0A967VYH0-F1
#
_entry.id   AF-A0A967VYH0-F1
#
_cell.length_a   1.000
_cell.length_b   1.000
_cell.length_c   1.000
_cell.angle_alpha   90.00
_cell.angle_beta   90.00
_cell.angle_gamma   90.00
#
_symmetry.space_group_name_H-M   'P 1'
#
loop_
_entity.id
_entity.type
_entity.pdbx_description
1 polymer ?
#
loop_
_entity_poly.entity_id
_entity_poly.type
_entity_poly.pdbx_seq_one_letter_code
_entity_poly.pdbx_strand_id
1 'polypeptide(L)'
;MFSEIQQHFDALEDQRKNILSHLQHYDEEQLLFKPDSMKWSISQVVNHLILTEQSAVNYMNKKNKAERLPRLNWIAYLRIILLKIALVLPLKFKAPSEVVIPKSNRPLSELITEWEAVR
;
A
#
# COMPACT_ATOMS: atom_id res chain seq x y z
N MET A 1 8.98 -17.88 15.67
CA MET A 1 7.69 -17.54 15.01
C MET A 1 7.43 -16.03 14.99
N PHE A 2 7.67 -15.27 16.09
CA PHE A 2 7.61 -13.79 16.03
C PHE A 2 8.86 -13.13 15.45
N SER A 3 10.02 -13.79 15.53
CA SER A 3 11.31 -13.26 15.05
C SER A 3 11.33 -13.00 13.54
N GLU A 4 10.74 -13.87 12.73
CA GLU A 4 10.71 -13.71 11.26
C GLU A 4 9.81 -12.55 10.84
N ILE A 5 8.63 -12.43 11.47
CA ILE A 5 7.71 -11.30 11.22
C ILE A 5 8.37 -9.99 11.64
N GLN A 6 9.04 -9.98 12.80
CA GLN A 6 9.77 -8.81 13.28
C GLN A 6 10.89 -8.42 12.30
N GLN A 7 11.69 -9.38 11.82
CA GLN A 7 12.74 -9.12 10.84
C GLN A 7 12.18 -8.53 9.54
N HIS A 8 11.07 -9.06 9.03
CA HIS A 8 10.43 -8.50 7.83
C HIS A 8 9.86 -7.10 8.06
N PHE A 9 9.29 -6.85 9.24
CA PHE A 9 8.80 -5.52 9.61
C PHE A 9 9.93 -4.50 9.70
N ASP A 10 11.02 -4.85 10.40
CA ASP A 10 12.19 -3.98 10.55
C ASP A 10 12.82 -3.65 9.20
N ALA A 11 12.93 -4.64 8.31
CA ALA A 11 13.42 -4.43 6.95
C ALA A 11 12.54 -3.44 6.15
N LEU A 12 11.21 -3.54 6.27
CA LEU A 12 10.29 -2.59 5.63
C LEU A 12 10.44 -1.18 6.22
N GLU A 13 10.62 -1.06 7.54
CA GLU A 13 10.87 0.23 8.19
C GLU A 13 12.18 0.87 7.75
N ASP A 14 13.24 0.09 7.63
CA ASP A 14 14.54 0.59 7.16
C ASP A 14 14.46 1.05 5.71
N GLN A 15 13.75 0.32 4.84
CA GLN A 15 13.49 0.73 3.47
C GLN A 15 12.72 2.05 3.40
N ARG A 16 11.68 2.20 4.24
CA ARG A 16 10.89 3.43 4.33
C ARG A 16 11.76 4.61 4.74
N LYS A 17 12.52 4.48 5.83
CA LYS A 17 13.42 5.52 6.34
C LYS A 17 14.47 5.91 5.29
N ASN A 18 15.05 4.93 4.61
CA ASN A 18 16.03 5.18 3.55
C ASN A 18 15.41 6.01 2.41
N ILE A 19 14.24 5.60 1.91
CA ILE A 19 13.52 6.36 0.87
C ILE A 19 13.24 7.79 1.34
N LEU A 20 12.70 7.99 2.55
CA LEU A 20 12.39 9.32 3.06
C LEU A 20 13.64 10.19 3.21
N SER A 21 14.75 9.63 3.72
CA SER A 21 16.02 10.34 3.83
C SER A 21 16.55 10.78 2.46
N HIS A 22 16.40 9.95 1.44
CA HIS A 22 16.80 10.29 0.08
C HIS A 22 15.91 11.39 -0.50
N LEU A 23 14.59 11.33 -0.26
CA LEU A 23 13.63 12.30 -0.77
C LEU A 23 13.76 13.70 -0.14
N GLN A 24 14.28 13.80 1.08
CA GLN A 24 14.53 15.08 1.75
C GLN A 24 15.59 15.96 1.06
N HIS A 25 16.42 15.38 0.18
CA HIS A 25 17.45 16.12 -0.56
C HIS A 25 16.94 16.78 -1.84
N TYR A 26 15.69 16.53 -2.23
CA TYR A 26 15.08 17.11 -3.43
C TYR A 26 14.22 18.33 -3.08
N ASP A 27 14.25 19.33 -3.95
CA ASP A 27 13.39 20.49 -3.82
C ASP A 27 11.93 20.15 -4.17
N GLU A 28 11.00 20.96 -3.71
CA GLU A 28 9.56 20.73 -3.91
C GLU A 28 9.17 20.67 -5.40
N GLU A 29 9.81 21.49 -6.25
CA GLU A 29 9.61 21.44 -7.70
C GLU A 29 9.99 20.09 -8.29
N GLN A 30 11.09 19.49 -7.82
CA GLN A 30 11.56 18.17 -8.29
C GLN A 30 10.64 17.05 -7.79
N LEU A 31 10.12 17.16 -6.57
CA LEU A 31 9.20 16.19 -5.98
C LEU A 31 7.82 16.20 -6.64
N LEU A 32 7.37 17.38 -7.06
CA LEU A 32 6.10 17.59 -7.77
C LEU A 32 6.23 17.40 -9.29
N PHE A 33 7.46 17.37 -9.82
CA PHE A 33 7.71 17.24 -11.24
C PHE A 33 7.09 15.96 -11.80
N LYS A 34 6.31 16.13 -12.86
CA LYS A 34 5.66 15.04 -13.58
C LYS A 34 6.34 14.86 -14.94
N PRO A 35 7.06 13.75 -15.18
CA PRO A 35 7.83 13.57 -16.42
C PRO A 35 6.95 13.37 -17.66
N ASP A 36 5.69 12.96 -17.49
CA ASP A 36 4.71 12.79 -18.57
C ASP A 36 3.29 12.85 -17.98
N SER A 37 2.31 13.29 -18.77
CA SER A 37 0.87 13.20 -18.51
C SER A 37 0.39 11.84 -17.98
N MET A 38 1.00 10.73 -18.42
CA MET A 38 0.66 9.36 -18.02
C MET A 38 1.47 8.82 -16.83
N LYS A 39 2.51 9.53 -16.38
CA LYS A 39 3.42 9.07 -15.30
C LYS A 39 3.11 9.77 -13.99
N TRP A 40 3.45 9.16 -12.86
CA TRP A 40 3.32 9.81 -11.55
C TRP A 40 4.55 10.65 -11.22
N SER A 41 4.34 11.75 -10.50
CA SER A 41 5.42 12.47 -9.81
C SER A 41 5.89 11.69 -8.57
N ILE A 42 7.04 12.07 -8.01
CA ILE A 42 7.57 11.43 -6.81
C ILE A 42 6.57 11.55 -5.64
N SER A 43 6.01 12.75 -5.43
CA SER A 43 4.97 12.99 -4.43
C SER A 43 3.74 12.09 -4.64
N GLN A 44 3.32 11.88 -5.88
CA GLN A 44 2.20 10.98 -6.20
C GLN A 44 2.51 9.51 -5.88
N VAL A 45 3.74 9.05 -6.14
CA VAL A 45 4.18 7.69 -5.77
C VAL A 45 4.16 7.53 -4.25
N VAL A 46 4.73 8.49 -3.51
CA VAL A 46 4.73 8.46 -2.04
C VAL A 46 3.30 8.44 -1.48
N ASN A 47 2.43 9.30 -2.01
CA ASN A 47 1.02 9.33 -1.63
C ASN A 47 0.32 7.98 -1.89
N HIS A 48 0.60 7.33 -3.02
CA HIS A 48 0.07 6.01 -3.32
C HIS A 48 0.55 4.93 -2.33
N LEU A 49 1.81 4.99 -1.88
CA LEU A 49 2.33 4.08 -0.85
C LEU A 49 1.58 4.26 0.47
N ILE A 50 1.39 5.50 0.92
CA ILE A 50 0.66 5.84 2.15
C ILE A 50 -0.78 5.33 2.08
N LEU A 51 -1.50 5.62 0.98
CA LEU A 51 -2.88 5.18 0.78
C LEU A 51 -3.00 3.65 0.77
N THR A 52 -2.04 2.95 0.18
CA THR A 52 -2.00 1.49 0.16
C THR A 52 -1.84 0.92 1.56
N GLU A 53 -0.92 1.48 2.33
CA GLU A 53 -0.65 1.05 3.70
C GLU A 53 -1.86 1.31 4.62
N GLN A 54 -2.42 2.52 4.58
CA GLN A 54 -3.66 2.87 5.29
C GLN A 54 -4.79 1.90 4.95
N SER A 55 -4.96 1.58 3.66
CA SER A 55 -5.99 0.65 3.20
C SER A 55 -5.77 -0.76 3.74
N ALA A 56 -4.53 -1.22 3.80
CA ALA A 56 -4.17 -2.52 4.37
C ALA A 56 -4.50 -2.57 5.88
N VAL A 57 -4.07 -1.56 6.65
CA VAL A 57 -4.35 -1.45 8.09
C VAL A 57 -5.85 -1.38 8.35
N ASN A 58 -6.57 -0.55 7.61
CA ASN A 58 -8.03 -0.43 7.71
C ASN A 58 -8.74 -1.74 7.40
N TYR A 59 -8.28 -2.48 6.38
CA TYR A 59 -8.82 -3.79 6.05
C TYR A 59 -8.58 -4.80 7.18
N MET A 60 -7.36 -4.87 7.73
CA MET A 60 -7.04 -5.74 8.87
C MET A 60 -7.91 -5.40 10.08
N ASN A 61 -8.03 -4.12 10.44
CA ASN A 61 -8.86 -3.66 11.55
C ASN A 61 -10.34 -4.01 11.33
N LYS A 62 -10.85 -3.87 10.11
CA LYS A 62 -12.22 -4.27 9.74
C LYS A 62 -12.44 -5.77 9.92
N LYS A 63 -11.46 -6.62 9.58
CA LYS A 63 -11.55 -8.07 9.69
C LYS A 63 -11.32 -8.58 11.11
N ASN A 64 -10.44 -7.94 11.88
CA ASN A 64 -10.19 -8.26 13.28
C ASN A 64 -11.40 -7.98 14.18
N LYS A 65 -12.25 -7.01 13.81
CA LYS A 65 -13.50 -6.70 14.52
C LYS A 65 -14.62 -7.72 14.28
N ALA A 66 -14.46 -8.68 13.37
CA ALA A 66 -15.47 -9.72 13.17
C ALA A 66 -15.45 -10.69 14.37
N GLU A 67 -16.49 -10.63 15.22
CA GLU A 67 -16.58 -11.40 16.47
C GLU A 67 -16.42 -12.93 16.28
N ARG A 68 -16.73 -13.45 15.09
CA ARG A 68 -16.56 -14.88 14.76
C ARG A 68 -16.09 -15.05 13.33
N LEU A 69 -14.96 -15.73 13.16
CA LEU A 69 -14.52 -16.21 11.85
C LEU A 69 -15.54 -17.27 11.37
N PRO A 70 -16.03 -17.18 10.13
CA PRO A 70 -16.95 -18.17 9.60
C PRO A 70 -16.27 -19.54 9.52
N ARG A 71 -17.03 -20.62 9.77
CA ARG A 71 -16.50 -21.98 9.64
C ARG A 71 -16.05 -22.24 8.19
N LEU A 72 -14.87 -22.83 8.04
CA LEU A 72 -14.31 -23.23 6.76
C LEU A 72 -15.12 -24.38 6.17
N ASN A 73 -15.87 -24.10 5.11
CA ASN A 73 -16.58 -25.13 4.34
C ASN A 73 -15.77 -25.50 3.09
N TRP A 74 -16.04 -26.65 2.47
CA TRP A 74 -15.36 -27.08 1.24
C TRP A 74 -15.47 -26.06 0.10
N ILE A 75 -16.56 -25.29 0.06
CA ILE A 75 -16.76 -24.17 -0.88
C ILE A 75 -15.68 -23.10 -0.72
N ALA A 76 -15.20 -22.85 0.52
CA ALA A 76 -14.12 -21.90 0.77
C ALA A 76 -12.80 -22.39 0.13
N TYR A 77 -12.51 -23.69 0.22
CA TYR A 77 -11.35 -24.29 -0.45
C TYR A 77 -11.43 -24.16 -1.96
N LEU A 78 -12.60 -24.46 -2.56
CA LEU A 78 -12.81 -24.28 -4.00
C LEU A 78 -12.60 -22.82 -4.44
N ARG A 79 -13.11 -21.85 -3.66
CA ARG A 79 -12.90 -20.41 -3.93
C ARG A 79 -11.42 -20.03 -3.89
N ILE A 80 -10.65 -20.57 -2.94
CA ILE A 80 -9.19 -20.31 -2.86
C ILE A 80 -8.47 -20.89 -4.07
N ILE A 81 -8.83 -22.10 -4.52
CA ILE A 81 -8.24 -22.72 -5.70
C ILE A 81 -8.54 -21.88 -6.96
N LEU A 82 -9.80 -21.49 -7.15
CA LEU A 82 -10.20 -20.63 -8.26
C LEU A 82 -9.48 -19.29 -8.24
N LEU A 83 -9.32 -18.67 -7.07
CA LEU A 83 -8.55 -17.43 -6.91
C LEU A 83 -7.08 -17.60 -7.31
N LYS A 84 -6.43 -18.67 -6.86
CA LYS A 84 -5.03 -18.96 -7.24
C LYS A 84 -4.88 -19.12 -8.74
N ILE A 85 -5.79 -19.86 -9.38
CA ILE A 85 -5.79 -20.03 -10.83
C ILE A 85 -5.99 -18.67 -11.52
N ALA A 86 -6.97 -17.88 -11.07
CA ALA A 86 -7.24 -16.56 -11.61
C ALA A 86 -6.02 -15.62 -11.52
N LEU A 87 -5.27 -15.65 -10.41
CA LEU A 87 -4.08 -14.81 -10.23
C LEU A 87 -2.87 -15.24 -11.07
N VAL A 88 -2.78 -16.52 -11.44
CA VAL A 88 -1.69 -17.04 -12.29
C VAL A 88 -2.02 -16.91 -13.78
N LEU A 89 -3.30 -16.91 -14.14
CA LEU A 89 -3.73 -16.72 -15.52
C LEU A 89 -3.45 -15.28 -15.99
N PRO A 90 -3.09 -15.08 -17.28
CA PRO A 90 -2.84 -13.75 -17.86
C PRO A 90 -4.14 -12.98 -18.15
N LEU A 91 -5.10 -13.03 -17.23
CA LEU A 91 -6.39 -12.36 -17.34
C LEU A 91 -6.30 -10.95 -16.75
N LYS A 92 -6.72 -9.94 -17.53
CA LYS A 92 -6.76 -8.56 -17.08
C LYS A 92 -7.96 -8.35 -16.16
N PHE A 93 -7.73 -8.30 -14.84
CA PHE A 93 -8.74 -7.90 -13.89
C PHE A 93 -8.75 -6.37 -13.74
N LYS A 94 -9.93 -5.76 -13.84
CA LYS A 94 -10.08 -4.32 -13.60
C LYS A 94 -9.92 -4.08 -12.09
N ALA A 95 -8.98 -3.20 -11.73
CA ALA A 95 -8.85 -2.76 -10.35
C ALA A 95 -10.12 -2.00 -9.93
N PRO A 96 -10.60 -2.16 -8.68
CA PRO A 96 -11.66 -1.31 -8.14
C PRO A 96 -11.26 0.16 -8.28
N SER A 97 -12.11 0.97 -8.90
CA SER A 97 -11.74 2.29 -9.45
C SER A 97 -11.35 3.35 -8.42
N GLU A 98 -11.58 3.14 -7.14
CA GLU A 98 -11.54 4.21 -6.14
C GLU A 98 -10.41 4.10 -5.11
N VAL A 99 -9.79 2.93 -4.94
CA VAL A 99 -9.17 2.65 -3.62
C VAL A 99 -7.79 3.28 -3.45
N VAL A 100 -7.04 3.60 -4.51
CA VAL A 100 -5.65 4.08 -4.35
C VAL A 100 -5.15 5.01 -5.48
N ILE A 101 -5.99 5.92 -5.99
CA ILE A 101 -5.51 6.93 -6.94
C ILE A 101 -4.87 8.08 -6.14
N PRO A 102 -3.58 8.39 -6.33
CA PRO A 102 -2.95 9.48 -5.59
C PRO A 102 -3.62 10.81 -5.93
N LYS A 103 -4.01 11.56 -4.90
CA LYS A 103 -4.50 12.93 -5.05
C LYS A 103 -3.35 13.86 -5.46
N SER A 104 -3.68 14.89 -6.23
CA SER A 104 -2.77 15.85 -6.87
C SER A 104 -1.93 16.67 -5.87
N ASN A 105 -0.65 16.90 -6.23
CA ASN A 105 0.33 17.87 -5.72
C ASN A 105 0.24 18.23 -4.24
N ARG A 106 0.46 17.26 -3.34
CA ARG A 106 0.70 17.55 -1.93
C ARG A 106 2.20 17.71 -1.64
N PRO A 107 2.59 18.64 -0.76
CA PRO A 107 3.97 18.75 -0.32
C PRO A 107 4.39 17.48 0.41
N LEU A 108 5.65 17.07 0.23
CA LEU A 108 6.19 15.85 0.83
C LEU A 108 6.14 15.90 2.37
N SER A 109 6.29 17.08 2.98
CA SER A 109 6.22 17.26 4.43
C SER A 109 4.87 16.88 5.03
N GLU A 110 3.77 17.23 4.35
CA GLU A 110 2.41 16.84 4.75
C GLU A 110 2.23 15.33 4.63
N LEU A 111 2.71 14.75 3.53
CA LEU A 111 2.63 13.30 3.28
C LEU A 111 3.42 12.49 4.33
N ILE A 112 4.61 12.95 4.72
CA ILE A 112 5.40 12.30 5.78
C ILE A 112 4.64 12.33 7.11
N THR A 113 4.05 13.48 7.46
CA THR A 113 3.26 13.61 8.68
C THR A 113 2.05 12.67 8.68
N GLU A 114 1.38 12.54 7.54
CA GLU A 114 0.27 11.60 7.38
C GLU A 114 0.73 10.13 7.49
N TRP A 115 1.92 9.80 6.97
CA TRP A 115 2.47 8.45 7.06
C TRP A 115 2.82 8.07 8.51
N GLU A 116 3.45 8.97 9.26
CA GLU A 116 3.79 8.74 10.67
C GLU A 116 2.54 8.54 11.55
N ALA A 117 1.40 9.14 11.20
CA ALA A 117 0.15 8.96 11.95
C ALA A 117 -0.49 7.57 11.82
N VAL A 118 -0.08 6.78 10.83
CA VAL A 118 -0.63 5.45 10.53
C VAL A 118 0.21 4.32 11.15
N ARG A 119 1.44 4.64 11.56
CA ARG A 119 2.38 3.71 12.20
C ARG A 119 2.10 3.55 13.69
#